data_AF-A0A7S1F938-F1
#
_entry.id   AF-A0A7S1F938-F1
#
_cell.length_a   1.000
_cell.length_b   1.000
_cell.length_c   1.000
_cell.angle_alpha   90.00
_cell.angle_beta   90.00
_cell.angle_gamma   90.00
#
_symmetry.space_group_name_H-M   'P 1'
#
loop_
_entity.id
_entity.type
_entity.pdbx_description
1 polymer ?
#
loop_
_entity_poly.entity_id
_entity_poly.type
_entity_poly.pdbx_seq_one_letter_code
_entity_poly.pdbx_strand_id
1 'polypeptide(L)'
;ETVLDVLIAEQDKMQELLLGFNLRQHEQLDAQQLHVKRTLESQQLKLEQVLESTLGKWAGTREGVLSLAVTETKKFNDEESSSIVGFNVYPNDEDQAPRRADLHSDSLKTHVDMQKLKREFSHKQAALSNLSLDYGCATHGWHVLEQATARAVQVASKRRLHFDNLAAFVEGQYFRGFMVAVVVFNAAYIGFAMDVTLQAALEEDANAVSRSEDDFATWKRAVRGNSPWLLVAEVLFTVLFVLEICLRLLALEGDFFVGQEAGWNVFDSLLTLSSLSEIALVGFGVDLSFMRVIRITGIV
;
A
#
# COMPACT_ATOMS: atom_id res chain seq x y z
N GLU A 1 28.89 49.27 18.03
CA GLU A 1 28.16 48.43 19.01
C GLU A 1 26.74 48.12 18.53
N THR A 2 25.93 49.11 18.15
CA THR A 2 24.51 48.90 17.73
C THR A 2 24.23 47.90 16.60
N VAL A 3 25.10 47.76 15.58
CA VAL A 3 24.85 46.83 14.46
C VAL A 3 25.05 45.36 14.86
N LEU A 4 26.00 45.09 15.76
CA LEU A 4 26.28 43.73 16.22
C LEU A 4 25.14 43.22 17.10
N ASP A 5 24.58 44.09 17.95
CA ASP A 5 23.45 43.75 18.82
C ASP A 5 22.19 43.44 18.00
N VAL A 6 21.96 44.16 16.88
CA VAL A 6 20.85 43.88 15.96
C VAL A 6 21.04 42.52 15.26
N LEU A 7 22.27 42.19 14.83
CA LEU A 7 22.56 40.91 14.21
C LEU A 7 22.38 39.73 15.18
N ILE A 8 22.80 39.89 16.43
CA ILE A 8 22.61 38.86 17.47
C ILE A 8 21.11 38.68 17.74
N ALA A 9 20.35 39.77 17.86
CA ALA A 9 18.90 39.70 18.10
C ALA A 9 18.13 39.02 16.94
N GLU A 10 18.51 39.28 15.69
CA GLU A 10 17.91 38.59 14.53
C GLU A 10 18.31 37.11 14.47
N GLN A 11 19.54 36.76 14.84
CA GLN A 11 19.99 35.37 14.92
C GLN A 11 19.19 34.58 15.97
N ASP A 12 18.97 35.15 17.16
CA ASP A 12 18.19 34.51 18.22
C ASP A 12 16.73 34.30 17.80
N LYS A 13 16.12 35.30 17.14
CA LYS A 13 14.77 35.20 16.59
C LYS A 13 14.65 34.12 15.53
N MET A 14 15.66 33.97 14.67
CA MET A 14 15.70 32.91 13.65
C MET A 14 15.81 31.52 14.27
N GLN A 15 16.60 31.38 15.35
CA GLN A 15 16.70 30.12 16.11
C GLN A 15 15.37 29.77 16.78
N GLU A 16 14.66 30.74 17.35
CA GLU A 16 13.33 30.52 17.93
C GLU A 16 12.31 30.05 16.88
N LEU A 17 12.31 30.66 15.70
CA LEU A 17 11.47 30.24 14.58
C LEU A 17 11.80 28.81 14.10
N LEU A 18 13.08 28.47 14.00
CA LEU A 18 13.52 27.11 13.63
C LEU A 18 13.12 26.07 14.66
N LEU A 19 13.21 26.39 15.95
CA LEU A 19 12.79 25.51 17.03
C LEU A 19 11.27 25.30 17.00
N GLY A 20 10.50 26.39 16.84
CA GLY A 20 9.05 26.33 16.70
C GLY A 20 8.60 25.53 15.47
N PHE A 21 9.31 25.65 14.35
CA PHE A 21 9.03 24.86 13.14
C PHE A 21 9.28 23.36 13.37
N ASN A 22 10.43 23.00 13.93
CA ASN A 22 10.76 21.60 14.24
C ASN A 22 9.75 20.98 15.21
N LEU A 23 9.30 21.73 16.22
CA LEU A 23 8.29 21.27 17.17
C LEU A 23 6.96 20.95 16.47
N ARG A 24 6.49 21.84 15.59
CA ARG A 24 5.25 21.62 14.81
C ARG A 24 5.37 20.43 13.86
N GLN A 25 6.54 20.22 13.25
CA GLN A 25 6.76 19.04 12.41
C GLN A 25 6.71 17.74 13.22
N HIS A 26 7.24 17.74 14.44
CA HIS A 26 7.15 16.57 15.32
C HIS A 26 5.71 16.28 15.74
N GLU A 27 4.95 17.32 16.12
CA GLU A 27 3.52 17.19 16.43
C GLU A 27 2.70 16.67 15.24
N GLN A 28 3.01 17.13 14.02
CA GLN A 28 2.36 16.63 12.81
C GLN A 28 2.70 15.16 12.53
N LEU A 29 3.96 14.77 12.71
CA LEU A 29 4.39 13.38 12.52
C LEU A 29 3.72 12.45 13.54
N ASP A 30 3.64 12.86 14.80
CA ASP A 30 2.96 12.11 15.86
C ASP A 30 1.46 11.97 15.59
N ALA A 31 0.81 13.04 15.11
CA ALA A 31 -0.59 13.01 14.71
C ALA A 31 -0.84 12.03 13.54
N GLN A 32 0.07 11.99 12.55
CA GLN A 32 0.00 11.04 11.44
C GLN A 32 0.21 9.59 11.91
N GLN A 33 1.21 9.33 12.75
CA GLN A 33 1.45 8.00 13.31
C GLN A 33 0.25 7.51 14.12
N LEU A 34 -0.36 8.38 14.92
CA LEU A 34 -1.56 8.06 15.68
C LEU A 34 -2.75 7.75 14.77
N HIS A 35 -2.92 8.49 13.67
CA HIS A 35 -3.96 8.22 12.67
C HIS A 35 -3.76 6.84 12.01
N VAL A 36 -2.54 6.52 11.58
CA VAL A 36 -2.21 5.21 10.97
C VAL A 36 -2.48 4.09 11.97
N LYS A 37 -2.07 4.24 13.23
CA LYS A 37 -2.32 3.27 14.29
C LYS A 37 -3.81 3.03 14.51
N ARG A 38 -4.62 4.09 14.64
CA ARG A 38 -6.09 3.97 14.77
C ARG A 38 -6.73 3.31 13.56
N THR A 39 -6.22 3.59 12.37
CA THR A 39 -6.71 2.97 11.13
C THR A 39 -6.43 1.47 11.14
N LEU A 40 -5.24 1.06 11.59
CA LEU A 40 -4.84 -0.34 11.70
C LEU A 40 -5.67 -1.09 12.75
N GLU A 41 -5.85 -0.50 13.93
CA GLU A 41 -6.72 -1.03 14.99
C GLU A 41 -8.18 -1.18 14.51
N SER A 42 -8.68 -0.20 13.74
CA SER A 42 -10.02 -0.27 13.13
C SER A 42 -10.14 -1.42 12.12
N GLN A 43 -9.13 -1.65 11.29
CA GLN A 43 -9.11 -2.76 10.34
C GLN A 43 -9.04 -4.12 11.05
N GLN A 44 -8.27 -4.21 12.13
CA GLN A 44 -8.19 -5.42 12.95
C GLN A 44 -9.55 -5.76 13.58
N LEU A 45 -10.24 -4.79 14.16
CA LEU A 45 -11.58 -5.00 14.73
C LEU A 45 -12.62 -5.41 13.67
N LYS A 46 -12.56 -4.80 12.47
CA LYS A 46 -13.42 -5.22 11.35
C LYS A 46 -13.13 -6.66 10.93
N LEU A 47 -11.86 -7.06 10.90
CA LEU A 47 -11.47 -8.42 10.58
C LEU A 47 -12.01 -9.39 11.63
N GLU A 48 -11.87 -9.08 12.92
CA GLU A 48 -12.40 -9.87 14.03
C GLU A 48 -13.93 -10.02 13.93
N GLN A 49 -14.67 -8.95 13.63
CA GLN A 49 -16.12 -9.02 13.42
C GLN A 49 -16.52 -9.86 12.21
N VAL A 50 -15.79 -9.76 11.09
CA VAL A 50 -16.03 -10.61 9.92
C VAL A 50 -15.76 -12.07 10.26
N LEU A 51 -14.73 -12.35 11.06
CA LEU A 51 -14.37 -13.69 11.48
C LEU A 51 -15.43 -14.28 12.42
N GLU A 52 -15.86 -13.53 13.44
CA GLU A 52 -16.93 -13.93 14.37
C GLU A 52 -18.27 -14.13 13.67
N SER A 53 -18.66 -13.22 12.77
CA SER A 53 -19.91 -13.36 12.02
C SER A 53 -19.89 -14.56 11.07
N THR A 54 -18.75 -14.85 10.45
CA THR A 54 -18.58 -16.03 9.60
C THR A 54 -18.59 -17.31 10.43
N LEU A 55 -17.95 -17.31 11.60
CA LEU A 55 -17.92 -18.44 12.53
C LEU A 55 -19.32 -18.73 13.10
N GLY A 56 -20.08 -17.68 13.44
CA GLY A 56 -21.47 -17.77 13.91
C GLY A 56 -22.41 -18.33 12.85
N LYS A 57 -22.29 -17.88 11.58
CA LYS A 57 -23.04 -18.46 10.46
C LYS A 57 -22.73 -19.95 10.28
N TRP A 58 -21.46 -20.32 10.32
CA TRP A 58 -21.03 -21.72 10.25
C TRP A 58 -21.58 -22.57 11.40
N ALA A 59 -21.58 -22.04 12.63
CA ALA A 59 -22.15 -22.72 13.80
C ALA A 59 -23.66 -22.97 13.62
N GLY A 60 -24.42 -21.96 13.16
CA GLY A 60 -25.86 -22.10 12.91
C GLY A 60 -26.20 -23.07 11.78
N THR A 61 -25.41 -23.09 10.69
CA THR A 61 -25.61 -24.08 9.60
C THR A 61 -25.39 -25.51 10.08
N ARG A 62 -24.42 -25.75 10.98
CA ARG A 62 -24.15 -27.09 11.53
C ARG A 62 -25.28 -27.60 12.42
N GLU A 63 -25.93 -26.72 13.18
CA GLU A 63 -27.07 -27.06 14.04
C GLU A 63 -28.34 -27.40 13.23
N GLY A 64 -28.52 -26.76 12.07
CA GLY A 64 -29.58 -27.12 11.11
C GLY A 64 -29.35 -28.45 10.37
N VAL A 65 -28.10 -28.79 10.04
CA VAL A 65 -27.78 -30.07 9.36
C VAL A 65 -27.86 -31.25 10.33
N LEU A 66 -27.53 -31.04 11.62
CA LEU A 66 -27.66 -32.08 12.65
C LEU A 66 -29.11 -32.39 13.02
N SER A 67 -30.01 -31.39 13.00
CA SER A 67 -31.44 -31.65 13.26
C SER A 67 -32.11 -32.41 12.10
N LEU A 68 -31.68 -32.20 10.85
CA LEU A 68 -32.14 -32.98 9.69
C LEU A 68 -31.66 -34.44 9.74
N ALA A 69 -30.40 -34.69 10.11
CA ALA A 69 -29.87 -36.05 10.21
C ALA A 69 -30.50 -36.88 11.35
N VAL A 70 -30.83 -36.24 12.49
CA VAL A 70 -31.49 -36.93 13.62
C VAL A 70 -32.95 -37.27 13.31
N THR A 71 -33.60 -36.53 12.42
CA THR A 71 -35.00 -36.80 12.03
C THR A 71 -35.11 -37.93 10.99
N GLU A 72 -34.08 -38.15 10.17
CA GLU A 72 -34.05 -39.29 9.22
C GLU A 72 -33.73 -40.64 9.89
N THR A 73 -33.00 -40.66 11.00
CA THR A 73 -32.74 -41.92 11.74
C THR A 73 -33.91 -42.41 12.59
N LYS A 74 -34.99 -41.62 12.74
CA LYS A 74 -36.18 -42.04 13.52
C LYS A 74 -37.26 -42.75 12.70
N LYS A 75 -37.05 -42.99 11.40
CA LYS A 75 -37.98 -43.74 10.53
C LYS A 75 -37.52 -45.14 10.14
N PHE A 76 -36.40 -45.62 10.69
CA PHE A 76 -35.80 -46.91 10.29
C PHE A 76 -35.61 -47.90 11.45
N ASN A 77 -36.44 -47.83 12.49
CA ASN A 77 -36.37 -48.75 13.63
C ASN A 77 -37.73 -49.01 14.30
N ASP A 78 -38.78 -49.20 13.50
CA ASP A 78 -40.04 -49.80 13.97
C ASP A 78 -40.25 -51.15 13.28
N GLU A 79 -39.41 -52.13 13.59
CA GLU A 79 -39.70 -53.56 13.39
C GLU A 79 -38.74 -54.45 14.20
N GLU A 80 -38.80 -54.40 15.54
CA GLU A 80 -38.67 -55.65 16.32
C GLU A 80 -39.17 -55.48 17.76
N SER A 81 -39.92 -56.49 18.18
CA SER A 81 -40.75 -56.52 19.37
C SER A 81 -39.99 -56.98 20.63
N SER A 82 -40.60 -56.69 21.78
CA SER A 82 -40.71 -57.57 22.96
C SER A 82 -39.52 -57.70 23.93
N SER A 83 -39.64 -57.09 25.12
CA SER A 83 -40.00 -57.79 26.39
C SER A 83 -39.91 -56.77 27.56
N ILE A 84 -41.02 -56.39 28.20
CA ILE A 84 -41.53 -56.96 29.47
C ILE A 84 -40.45 -57.04 30.57
N VAL A 85 -40.49 -56.12 31.54
CA VAL A 85 -40.69 -56.34 33.00
C VAL A 85 -40.88 -54.95 33.64
N GLY A 86 -42.03 -54.75 34.31
CA GLY A 86 -42.30 -53.55 35.11
C GLY A 86 -41.99 -53.74 36.60
N PHE A 87 -42.09 -52.68 37.39
CA PHE A 87 -43.07 -52.57 38.49
C PHE A 87 -43.08 -51.17 39.12
N ASN A 88 -44.29 -50.74 39.46
CA ASN A 88 -44.71 -49.52 40.14
C ASN A 88 -44.14 -49.34 41.56
N VAL A 89 -44.25 -48.12 42.12
CA VAL A 89 -45.12 -47.76 43.28
C VAL A 89 -44.70 -46.40 43.90
N TYR A 90 -45.66 -45.44 43.93
CA TYR A 90 -45.74 -44.17 44.70
C TYR A 90 -46.14 -44.43 46.19
N PRO A 91 -46.37 -43.46 47.13
CA PRO A 91 -45.92 -42.08 47.39
C PRO A 91 -45.53 -41.82 48.90
N ASN A 92 -45.49 -40.55 49.34
CA ASN A 92 -45.46 -39.97 50.71
C ASN A 92 -44.07 -39.87 51.40
N ASP A 93 -43.70 -38.88 52.21
CA ASP A 93 -44.27 -37.59 52.67
C ASP A 93 -43.11 -36.83 53.40
N GLU A 94 -43.37 -35.57 53.77
CA GLU A 94 -42.70 -34.77 54.83
C GLU A 94 -41.38 -33.99 54.54
N ASP A 95 -41.58 -32.68 54.41
CA ASP A 95 -40.85 -31.57 55.04
C ASP A 95 -39.46 -31.83 55.67
N GLN A 96 -38.43 -31.14 55.14
CA GLN A 96 -37.65 -30.13 55.89
C GLN A 96 -36.50 -29.55 55.04
N ALA A 97 -36.46 -28.21 54.96
CA ALA A 97 -35.27 -27.41 54.63
C ALA A 97 -34.13 -27.68 55.66
N PRO A 98 -32.82 -27.41 55.42
CA PRO A 98 -32.31 -26.25 54.66
C PRO A 98 -31.01 -26.43 53.82
N ARG A 99 -30.78 -25.44 52.94
CA ARG A 99 -29.52 -24.97 52.34
C ARG A 99 -28.20 -25.58 52.86
N ARG A 100 -27.37 -26.13 51.95
CA ARG A 100 -26.04 -25.58 51.55
C ARG A 100 -25.26 -26.51 50.59
N ALA A 101 -24.97 -25.96 49.41
CA ALA A 101 -23.79 -26.16 48.58
C ALA A 101 -23.39 -27.60 48.17
N ASP A 102 -24.03 -28.11 47.11
CA ASP A 102 -23.49 -29.20 46.30
C ASP A 102 -22.39 -28.68 45.38
N LEU A 103 -21.16 -29.05 45.74
CA LEU A 103 -19.93 -28.84 44.99
C LEU A 103 -19.54 -30.20 44.39
N HIS A 104 -20.32 -30.69 43.43
CA HIS A 104 -19.99 -31.96 42.78
C HIS A 104 -20.54 -32.07 41.36
N SER A 105 -19.65 -32.49 40.45
CA SER A 105 -19.92 -32.94 39.08
C SER A 105 -19.74 -31.96 37.90
N ASP A 106 -18.72 -31.09 37.92
CA ASP A 106 -18.23 -30.43 36.68
C ASP A 106 -16.97 -31.07 36.07
N SER A 107 -16.36 -32.05 36.74
CA SER A 107 -15.09 -32.64 36.30
C SER A 107 -15.20 -33.64 35.15
N LEU A 108 -16.40 -34.16 34.84
CA LEU A 108 -16.56 -35.17 33.79
C LEU A 108 -16.96 -34.59 32.42
N LYS A 109 -17.52 -33.37 32.40
CA LYS A 109 -17.94 -32.70 31.15
C LYS A 109 -16.73 -32.12 30.39
N THR A 110 -15.71 -31.68 31.13
CA THR A 110 -14.45 -31.15 30.57
C THR A 110 -13.66 -32.21 29.79
N HIS A 111 -13.78 -33.50 30.14
CA HIS A 111 -13.01 -34.53 29.43
C HIS A 111 -13.58 -34.86 28.04
N VAL A 112 -14.91 -34.82 27.89
CA VAL A 112 -15.59 -35.05 26.61
C VAL A 112 -15.38 -33.86 25.67
N ASP A 113 -15.41 -32.63 26.20
CA ASP A 113 -15.13 -31.43 25.42
C ASP A 113 -13.67 -31.37 24.93
N MET A 114 -12.73 -31.88 25.74
CA MET A 114 -11.32 -31.93 25.34
C MET A 114 -11.06 -32.90 24.18
N GLN A 115 -11.80 -34.01 24.10
CA GLN A 115 -11.68 -34.92 22.94
C GLN A 115 -12.27 -34.31 21.66
N LYS A 116 -13.35 -33.53 21.78
CA LYS A 116 -13.93 -32.81 20.65
C LYS A 116 -12.99 -31.72 20.14
N LEU A 117 -12.39 -30.94 21.05
CA LEU A 117 -11.40 -29.92 20.72
C LEU A 117 -10.18 -30.53 20.01
N LYS A 118 -9.71 -31.70 20.46
CA LYS A 118 -8.59 -32.41 19.83
C LYS A 118 -8.91 -32.88 18.41
N ARG A 119 -10.15 -33.31 18.13
CA ARG A 119 -10.59 -33.64 16.77
C ARG A 119 -10.68 -32.40 15.88
N GLU A 120 -11.19 -31.29 16.40
CA GLU A 120 -11.26 -30.05 15.61
C GLU A 120 -9.88 -29.45 15.34
N PHE A 121 -8.94 -29.54 16.29
CA PHE A 121 -7.55 -29.18 16.05
C PHE A 121 -6.91 -30.06 14.98
N SER A 122 -7.11 -31.38 15.03
CA SER A 122 -6.62 -32.29 13.99
C SER A 122 -7.20 -31.95 12.61
N HIS A 123 -8.48 -31.61 12.55
CA HIS A 123 -9.14 -31.25 11.29
C HIS A 123 -8.67 -29.90 10.73
N LYS A 124 -8.39 -28.91 11.60
CA LYS A 124 -7.80 -27.62 11.19
C LYS A 124 -6.33 -27.76 10.82
N GLN A 125 -5.59 -28.64 11.50
CA GLN A 125 -4.21 -28.94 11.14
C GLN A 125 -4.13 -29.64 9.78
N ALA A 126 -5.08 -30.51 9.45
CA ALA A 126 -5.23 -31.08 8.11
C ALA A 126 -5.59 -30.03 7.03
N ALA A 127 -6.41 -29.03 7.37
CA ALA A 127 -6.71 -27.92 6.47
C ALA A 127 -5.49 -27.01 6.24
N LEU A 128 -4.69 -26.73 7.28
CA LEU A 128 -3.46 -25.96 7.17
C LEU A 128 -2.37 -26.72 6.40
N SER A 129 -2.31 -28.05 6.48
CA SER A 129 -1.39 -28.83 5.62
C SER A 129 -1.80 -28.81 4.14
N ASN A 130 -3.09 -28.66 3.82
CA ASN A 130 -3.51 -28.45 2.44
C ASN A 130 -3.16 -27.04 1.94
N LEU A 131 -3.17 -26.04 2.83
CA LEU A 131 -2.74 -24.67 2.51
C LEU A 131 -1.22 -24.56 2.34
N SER A 132 -0.42 -25.36 3.06
CA SER A 132 1.03 -25.46 2.82
C SER A 132 1.35 -26.16 1.49
N LEU A 133 0.43 -26.97 0.98
CA LEU A 133 0.56 -27.62 -0.33
C LEU A 133 0.43 -26.60 -1.48
N ASP A 134 -0.30 -25.50 -1.24
CA ASP A 134 -0.43 -24.38 -2.19
C ASP A 134 0.84 -23.50 -2.24
N TYR A 135 1.64 -23.50 -1.16
CA TYR A 135 3.00 -22.93 -1.18
C TYR A 135 3.92 -23.66 -2.17
N GLY A 136 3.67 -24.95 -2.44
CA GLY A 136 4.36 -25.70 -3.49
C GLY A 136 4.02 -25.19 -4.89
N CYS A 137 2.77 -24.76 -5.12
CA CYS A 137 2.34 -24.17 -6.38
C CYS A 137 2.93 -22.77 -6.57
N ALA A 138 2.94 -21.94 -5.51
CA ALA A 138 3.54 -20.61 -5.55
C ALA A 138 5.06 -20.64 -5.78
N THR A 139 5.78 -21.58 -5.16
CA THR A 139 7.22 -21.76 -5.38
C THR A 139 7.51 -22.26 -6.80
N HIS A 140 6.68 -23.16 -7.34
CA HIS A 140 6.81 -23.57 -8.74
C HIS A 140 6.55 -22.41 -9.71
N GLY A 141 5.54 -21.56 -9.44
CA GLY A 141 5.27 -20.35 -10.20
C GLY A 141 6.44 -19.36 -10.20
N TRP A 142 7.07 -19.15 -9.03
CA TRP A 142 8.27 -18.32 -8.92
C TRP A 142 9.45 -18.86 -9.72
N HIS A 143 9.71 -20.16 -9.67
CA HIS A 143 10.79 -20.76 -10.48
C HIS A 143 10.53 -20.69 -11.98
N VAL A 144 9.28 -20.83 -12.44
CA VAL A 144 8.93 -20.65 -13.86
C VAL A 144 9.13 -19.19 -14.28
N LEU A 145 8.77 -18.23 -13.42
CA LEU A 145 9.01 -16.82 -13.67
C LEU A 145 10.51 -16.50 -13.72
N GLU A 146 11.29 -17.05 -12.78
CA GLU A 146 12.75 -16.90 -12.73
C GLU A 146 13.42 -17.50 -13.97
N GLN A 147 12.94 -18.67 -14.43
CA GLN A 147 13.46 -19.29 -15.64
C GLN A 147 13.05 -18.54 -16.92
N ALA A 148 11.83 -18.00 -16.97
CA ALA A 148 11.35 -17.19 -18.08
C ALA A 148 12.12 -15.86 -18.17
N THR A 149 12.34 -15.20 -17.04
CA THR A 149 13.14 -13.97 -16.96
C THR A 149 14.59 -14.23 -17.34
N ALA A 150 15.22 -15.31 -16.85
CA ALA A 150 16.57 -15.69 -17.26
C ALA A 150 16.69 -15.92 -18.78
N ARG A 151 15.70 -16.56 -19.41
CA ARG A 151 15.67 -16.75 -20.87
C ARG A 151 15.46 -15.44 -21.61
N ALA A 152 14.56 -14.58 -21.14
CA ALA A 152 14.33 -13.26 -21.72
C ALA A 152 15.60 -12.41 -21.65
N VAL A 153 16.28 -12.43 -20.50
CA VAL A 153 17.58 -11.78 -20.27
C VAL A 153 18.64 -12.32 -21.23
N GLN A 154 18.73 -13.64 -21.42
CA GLN A 154 19.70 -14.24 -22.34
C GLN A 154 19.42 -13.90 -23.81
N VAL A 155 18.15 -13.74 -24.19
CA VAL A 155 17.76 -13.32 -25.55
C VAL A 155 17.99 -11.82 -25.73
N ALA A 156 17.67 -11.01 -24.72
CA ALA A 156 17.84 -9.56 -24.74
C ALA A 156 19.32 -9.14 -24.77
N SER A 157 20.19 -9.84 -24.03
CA SER A 157 21.63 -9.56 -23.96
C SER A 157 22.40 -9.85 -25.26
N LYS A 158 21.79 -10.52 -26.25
CA LYS A 158 22.43 -10.67 -27.56
C LYS A 158 22.37 -9.33 -28.31
N ARG A 159 23.48 -8.59 -28.26
CA ARG A 159 23.65 -7.35 -29.02
C ARG A 159 23.44 -7.59 -30.50
N ARG A 160 22.50 -6.86 -31.12
CA ARG A 160 22.16 -7.04 -32.55
C ARG A 160 22.53 -5.83 -33.38
N LEU A 161 22.50 -4.64 -32.81
CA LEU A 161 22.84 -3.40 -33.47
C LEU A 161 24.18 -2.94 -32.88
N HIS A 162 25.25 -3.11 -33.66
CA HIS A 162 26.61 -2.70 -33.29
C HIS A 162 26.75 -1.16 -33.31
N PHE A 163 26.05 -0.46 -32.42
CA PHE A 163 26.12 0.99 -32.26
C PHE A 163 27.22 1.41 -31.28
N ASP A 164 28.43 0.90 -31.44
CA ASP A 164 29.55 1.14 -30.52
C ASP A 164 29.90 2.63 -30.40
N ASN A 165 29.77 3.39 -31.50
CA ASN A 165 29.98 4.84 -31.49
C ASN A 165 28.93 5.58 -30.65
N LEU A 166 27.69 5.10 -30.64
CA LEU A 166 26.61 5.70 -29.86
C LEU A 166 26.80 5.40 -28.38
N ALA A 167 27.20 4.18 -28.04
CA ALA A 167 27.59 3.80 -26.69
C ALA A 167 28.72 4.67 -26.16
N ALA A 168 29.80 4.82 -26.94
CA ALA A 168 30.92 5.70 -26.56
C ALA A 168 30.50 7.17 -26.39
N PHE A 169 29.55 7.65 -27.19
CA PHE A 169 29.02 9.01 -27.06
C PHE A 169 28.19 9.21 -25.79
N VAL A 170 27.24 8.29 -25.52
CA VAL A 170 26.32 8.37 -24.38
C VAL A 170 27.04 8.13 -23.05
N GLU A 171 28.04 7.25 -23.02
CA GLU A 171 28.90 7.03 -21.85
C GLU A 171 29.94 8.16 -21.67
N GLY A 172 30.09 9.04 -22.66
CA GLY A 172 31.00 10.16 -22.62
C GLY A 172 30.69 11.14 -21.48
N GLN A 173 31.74 11.65 -20.83
CA GLN A 173 31.63 12.62 -19.74
C GLN A 173 30.87 13.89 -20.14
N TYR A 174 31.00 14.32 -21.40
CA TYR A 174 30.30 15.48 -21.93
C TYR A 174 28.78 15.28 -21.98
N PHE A 175 28.32 14.11 -22.43
CA PHE A 175 26.90 13.80 -22.47
C PHE A 175 26.31 13.74 -21.06
N ARG A 176 27.00 13.03 -20.15
CA ARG A 176 26.60 12.97 -18.73
C ARG A 176 26.57 14.36 -18.09
N GLY A 177 27.59 15.19 -18.31
CA GLY A 177 27.64 16.56 -17.80
C GLY A 177 26.53 17.45 -18.36
N PHE A 178 26.22 17.34 -19.65
CA PHE A 178 25.10 18.03 -20.28
C PHE A 178 23.77 17.63 -19.62
N MET A 179 23.52 16.34 -19.41
CA MET A 179 22.30 15.86 -18.77
C MET A 179 22.16 16.35 -17.33
N VAL A 180 23.25 16.34 -16.55
CA VAL A 180 23.25 16.94 -15.20
C VAL A 180 22.89 18.43 -15.25
N ALA A 181 23.44 19.18 -16.21
CA ALA A 181 23.07 20.58 -16.38
C ALA A 181 21.58 20.75 -16.72
N VAL A 182 21.04 19.95 -17.64
CA VAL A 182 19.60 19.94 -18.00
C VAL A 182 18.72 19.69 -16.78
N VAL A 183 19.11 18.74 -15.93
CA VAL A 183 18.41 18.41 -14.68
C VAL A 183 18.42 19.60 -13.71
N VAL A 184 19.59 20.22 -13.49
CA VAL A 184 19.72 21.40 -12.62
C VAL A 184 18.88 22.57 -13.17
N PHE A 185 18.93 22.81 -14.48
CA PHE A 185 18.11 23.84 -15.11
C PHE A 185 16.62 23.57 -14.97
N ASN A 186 16.18 22.31 -15.12
CA ASN A 186 14.78 21.94 -14.90
C ASN A 186 14.36 22.18 -13.44
N ALA A 187 15.21 21.85 -12.46
CA ALA A 187 14.93 22.12 -11.05
C ALA A 187 14.83 23.62 -10.74
N ALA A 188 15.77 24.43 -11.25
CA ALA A 188 15.75 25.87 -11.11
C ALA A 188 14.50 26.49 -11.77
N TYR A 189 14.13 25.98 -12.95
CA TYR A 189 12.92 26.37 -13.66
C TYR A 189 11.65 26.07 -12.85
N ILE A 190 11.53 24.88 -12.26
CA ILE A 190 10.40 24.51 -11.40
C ILE A 190 10.34 25.44 -10.17
N GLY A 191 11.48 25.71 -9.54
CA GLY A 191 11.55 26.64 -8.40
C GLY A 191 11.09 28.05 -8.78
N PHE A 192 11.53 28.56 -9.91
CA PHE A 192 11.10 29.86 -10.44
C PHE A 192 9.60 29.88 -10.77
N ALA A 193 9.09 28.85 -11.45
CA ALA A 193 7.67 28.75 -11.77
C ALA A 193 6.81 28.69 -10.50
N MET A 194 7.28 27.99 -9.46
CA MET A 194 6.62 27.92 -8.16
C MET A 194 6.61 29.27 -7.45
N ASP A 195 7.71 30.04 -7.46
CA ASP A 195 7.78 31.38 -6.86
C ASP A 195 6.81 32.36 -7.53
N VAL A 196 6.79 32.40 -8.86
CA VAL A 196 5.83 33.24 -9.62
C VAL A 196 4.39 32.85 -9.31
N THR A 197 4.12 31.54 -9.22
CA THR A 197 2.79 31.01 -8.89
C THR A 197 2.39 31.34 -7.46
N LEU A 198 3.33 31.29 -6.51
CA LEU A 198 3.10 31.63 -5.11
C LEU A 198 2.83 33.14 -4.93
N GLN A 199 3.59 33.99 -5.61
CA GLN A 199 3.36 35.45 -5.58
C GLN A 199 1.97 35.80 -6.12
N ALA A 200 1.56 35.18 -7.24
CA ALA A 200 0.22 35.38 -7.78
C ALA A 200 -0.88 34.92 -6.81
N ALA A 201 -0.70 33.80 -6.10
CA ALA A 201 -1.64 33.33 -5.09
C ALA A 201 -1.75 34.31 -3.90
N LEU A 202 -0.62 34.84 -3.42
CA LEU A 202 -0.60 35.78 -2.29
C LEU A 202 -1.29 37.12 -2.63
N GLU A 203 -1.11 37.62 -3.85
CA GLU A 203 -1.79 38.83 -4.32
C GLU A 203 -3.31 38.62 -4.47
N GLU A 204 -3.74 37.41 -4.85
CA GLU A 204 -5.16 37.07 -4.97
C GLU A 204 -5.82 36.92 -3.58
N ASP A 205 -5.18 36.25 -2.64
CA ASP A 205 -5.66 36.10 -1.25
C ASP A 205 -5.83 37.44 -0.54
N ALA A 206 -4.94 38.40 -0.78
CA ALA A 206 -5.05 39.76 -0.25
C ALA A 206 -6.35 40.46 -0.71
N ASN A 207 -6.90 40.05 -1.86
CA ASN A 207 -8.13 40.58 -2.44
C ASN A 207 -9.35 39.64 -2.23
N ALA A 208 -9.14 38.37 -1.87
CA ALA A 208 -10.14 37.31 -1.87
C ALA A 208 -10.45 36.74 -0.47
N VAL A 209 -10.68 37.60 0.52
CA VAL A 209 -11.05 37.20 1.91
C VAL A 209 -12.43 36.48 2.01
N SER A 210 -13.03 36.02 0.91
CA SER A 210 -14.39 35.42 0.96
C SER A 210 -14.70 34.32 -0.07
N ARG A 211 -13.72 33.73 -0.77
CA ARG A 211 -14.01 32.72 -1.82
C ARG A 211 -13.62 31.29 -1.43
N SER A 212 -14.48 30.36 -1.85
CA SER A 212 -14.61 28.97 -1.42
C SER A 212 -13.47 28.06 -1.94
N GLU A 213 -13.23 26.96 -1.22
CA GLU A 213 -12.18 25.95 -1.42
C GLU A 213 -12.18 25.26 -2.81
N ASP A 214 -13.30 25.33 -3.55
CA ASP A 214 -13.42 24.76 -4.90
C ASP A 214 -12.67 25.56 -6.00
N ASP A 215 -12.21 26.79 -5.72
CA ASP A 215 -11.60 27.68 -6.72
C ASP A 215 -10.15 27.30 -7.10
N PHE A 216 -9.48 26.42 -6.35
CA PHE A 216 -8.07 26.08 -6.57
C PHE A 216 -7.80 25.46 -7.96
N ALA A 217 -8.70 24.59 -8.44
CA ALA A 217 -8.57 23.98 -9.76
C ALA A 217 -8.79 24.98 -10.91
N THR A 218 -9.67 25.97 -10.70
CA THR A 218 -9.96 27.04 -11.66
C THR A 218 -8.79 28.00 -11.76
N TRP A 219 -8.22 28.38 -10.62
CA TRP A 219 -7.01 29.18 -10.54
C TRP A 219 -5.82 28.53 -11.25
N LYS A 220 -5.60 27.23 -11.00
CA LYS A 220 -4.50 26.50 -11.66
C LYS A 220 -4.62 26.50 -13.18
N ARG A 221 -5.85 26.42 -13.74
CA ARG A 221 -6.09 26.62 -15.18
C ARG A 221 -5.79 28.04 -15.64
N ALA A 222 -6.17 29.06 -14.87
CA ALA A 222 -5.94 30.46 -15.20
C ALA A 222 -4.44 30.79 -15.24
N VAL A 223 -3.69 30.38 -14.22
CA VAL A 223 -2.23 30.57 -14.16
C VAL A 223 -1.54 29.88 -15.34
N ARG A 224 -1.92 28.65 -15.66
CA ARG A 224 -1.32 27.91 -16.78
C ARG A 224 -1.69 28.48 -18.15
N GLY A 225 -2.89 29.06 -18.27
CA GLY A 225 -3.35 29.71 -19.50
C GLY A 225 -2.63 31.01 -19.82
N ASN A 226 -2.10 31.71 -18.82
CA ASN A 226 -1.53 33.05 -19.00
C ASN A 226 -0.02 33.06 -19.36
N SER A 227 0.67 31.93 -19.27
CA SER A 227 2.12 31.85 -19.52
C SER A 227 2.47 30.70 -20.48
N PRO A 228 2.29 30.88 -21.80
CA PRO A 228 2.57 29.83 -22.80
C PRO A 228 4.03 29.38 -22.81
N TRP A 229 4.96 30.25 -22.40
CA TRP A 229 6.38 29.94 -22.31
C TRP A 229 6.70 28.87 -21.25
N LEU A 230 5.92 28.78 -20.17
CA LEU A 230 6.08 27.74 -19.14
C LEU A 230 5.81 26.34 -19.74
N LEU A 231 4.72 26.22 -20.50
CA LEU A 231 4.37 24.97 -21.15
C LEU A 231 5.42 24.55 -22.19
N VAL A 232 5.95 25.49 -22.95
CA VAL A 232 7.04 25.23 -23.92
C VAL A 232 8.29 24.71 -23.23
N ALA A 233 8.71 25.33 -22.12
CA ALA A 233 9.88 24.90 -21.37
C ALA A 233 9.69 23.49 -20.78
N GLU A 234 8.52 23.21 -20.22
CA GLU A 234 8.18 21.89 -19.65
C GLU A 234 8.21 20.77 -20.71
N VAL A 235 7.63 21.03 -21.88
CA VAL A 235 7.67 20.10 -23.02
C VAL A 235 9.10 19.90 -23.50
N LEU A 236 9.88 20.98 -23.59
CA LEU A 236 11.29 20.91 -24.01
C LEU A 236 12.12 20.01 -23.08
N PHE A 237 12.03 20.21 -21.76
CA PHE A 237 12.73 19.35 -20.80
C PHE A 237 12.29 17.90 -20.89
N THR A 238 10.98 17.65 -21.05
CA THR A 238 10.47 16.29 -21.17
C THR A 238 10.97 15.61 -22.44
N VAL A 239 11.01 16.31 -23.57
CA VAL A 239 11.58 15.80 -24.83
C VAL A 239 13.06 15.48 -24.67
N LEU A 240 13.84 16.31 -23.97
CA LEU A 240 15.26 16.04 -23.71
C LEU A 240 15.47 14.76 -22.89
N PHE A 241 14.67 14.53 -21.84
CA PHE A 241 14.74 13.30 -21.05
C PHE A 241 14.30 12.06 -21.83
N VAL A 242 13.23 12.17 -22.63
CA VAL A 242 12.80 11.08 -23.52
C VAL A 242 13.92 10.75 -24.52
N LEU A 243 14.53 11.77 -25.12
CA LEU A 243 15.63 11.59 -26.06
C LEU A 243 16.85 10.96 -25.39
N GLU A 244 17.22 11.39 -24.17
CA GLU A 244 18.28 10.75 -23.39
C GLU A 244 18.02 9.26 -23.17
N ILE A 245 16.83 8.90 -22.67
CA ILE A 245 16.47 7.50 -22.42
C ILE A 245 16.47 6.72 -23.72
N CYS A 246 15.92 7.26 -24.82
CA CYS A 246 15.96 6.61 -26.13
C CYS A 246 17.40 6.39 -26.60
N LEU A 247 18.29 7.37 -26.45
CA LEU A 247 19.71 7.22 -26.83
C LEU A 247 20.41 6.17 -25.96
N ARG A 248 20.18 6.16 -24.64
CA ARG A 248 20.73 5.13 -23.72
C ARG A 248 20.19 3.74 -24.06
N LEU A 249 18.89 3.63 -24.34
CA LEU A 249 18.26 2.37 -24.73
C LEU A 249 18.81 1.84 -26.06
N LEU A 250 19.04 2.71 -27.04
CA LEU A 250 19.65 2.33 -28.32
C LEU A 250 21.14 2.01 -28.21
N ALA A 251 21.86 2.70 -27.32
CA ALA A 251 23.29 2.50 -27.08
C ALA A 251 23.58 1.19 -26.33
N LEU A 252 22.81 0.92 -25.28
CA LEU A 252 23.02 -0.22 -24.38
C LEU A 252 22.19 -1.45 -24.76
N GLU A 253 21.20 -1.29 -25.64
CA GLU A 253 20.30 -2.36 -26.08
C GLU A 253 19.73 -3.18 -24.90
N GLY A 254 19.95 -4.51 -24.89
CA GLY A 254 19.52 -5.36 -23.79
C GLY A 254 20.35 -5.23 -22.52
N ASP A 255 21.59 -4.72 -22.59
CA ASP A 255 22.41 -4.49 -21.40
C ASP A 255 21.81 -3.38 -20.52
N PHE A 256 20.97 -2.51 -21.10
CA PHE A 256 20.23 -1.48 -20.35
C PHE A 256 19.38 -2.08 -19.21
N PHE A 257 18.80 -3.26 -19.41
CA PHE A 257 17.89 -3.92 -18.44
C PHE A 257 18.56 -5.01 -17.60
N VAL A 258 19.77 -5.42 -17.94
CA VAL A 258 20.44 -6.58 -17.32
C VAL A 258 21.74 -6.20 -16.62
N GLY A 259 22.32 -5.05 -16.95
CA GLY A 259 23.57 -4.57 -16.38
C GLY A 259 23.49 -4.31 -14.87
N GLN A 260 24.66 -4.08 -14.26
CA GLN A 260 24.77 -3.72 -12.83
C GLN A 260 23.95 -2.46 -12.48
N GLU A 261 23.76 -1.57 -13.45
CA GLU A 261 22.99 -0.33 -13.32
C GLU A 261 21.54 -0.46 -13.82
N ALA A 262 21.07 -1.67 -14.12
CA ALA A 262 19.74 -1.91 -14.69
C ALA A 262 18.60 -1.36 -13.82
N GLY A 263 18.71 -1.49 -12.50
CA GLY A 263 17.70 -0.96 -11.58
C GLY A 263 17.49 0.54 -11.73
N TRP A 264 18.59 1.29 -11.85
CA TRP A 264 18.56 2.75 -12.04
C TRP A 264 18.04 3.13 -13.42
N ASN A 265 18.47 2.43 -14.46
CA ASN A 265 18.02 2.63 -15.83
C ASN A 265 16.50 2.37 -16.00
N VAL A 266 15.99 1.32 -15.37
CA VAL A 266 14.55 1.00 -15.35
C VAL A 266 13.78 2.06 -14.59
N PHE A 267 14.27 2.50 -13.44
CA PHE A 267 13.65 3.55 -12.66
C PHE A 267 13.56 4.86 -13.45
N ASP A 268 14.65 5.28 -14.09
CA ASP A 268 14.72 6.48 -14.93
C ASP A 268 13.77 6.39 -16.15
N SER A 269 13.66 5.19 -16.74
CA SER A 269 12.70 4.92 -17.82
C SER A 269 11.24 5.05 -17.34
N LEU A 270 10.92 4.53 -16.16
CA LEU A 270 9.57 4.65 -15.57
C LEU A 270 9.22 6.10 -15.24
N LEU A 271 10.16 6.88 -14.70
CA LEU A 271 9.97 8.30 -14.45
C LEU A 271 9.71 9.06 -15.75
N THR A 272 10.48 8.76 -16.79
CA THR A 272 10.33 9.40 -18.10
C THR A 272 9.02 9.02 -18.77
N LEU A 273 8.64 7.73 -18.73
CA LEU A 273 7.33 7.24 -19.20
C LEU A 273 6.17 7.87 -18.44
N SER A 274 6.31 8.11 -17.13
CA SER A 274 5.27 8.77 -16.36
C SER A 274 5.11 10.25 -16.70
N SER A 275 6.19 10.95 -17.05
CA SER A 275 6.06 12.33 -17.56
C SER A 275 5.45 12.34 -18.96
N LEU A 276 5.76 11.35 -19.79
CA LEU A 276 5.14 11.20 -21.11
C LEU A 276 3.64 10.91 -20.99
N SER A 277 3.24 10.07 -20.03
CA SER A 277 1.84 9.80 -19.75
C SER A 277 1.13 11.04 -19.20
N GLU A 278 1.78 11.87 -18.38
CA GLU A 278 1.25 13.16 -17.95
C GLU A 278 0.96 14.06 -19.16
N ILE A 279 1.89 14.22 -20.10
CA ILE A 279 1.65 15.02 -21.31
C ILE A 279 0.48 14.46 -22.13
N ALA A 280 0.38 13.14 -22.26
CA ALA A 280 -0.76 12.49 -22.93
C ALA A 280 -2.08 12.71 -22.17
N LEU A 281 -2.03 12.73 -20.83
CA LEU A 281 -3.14 12.92 -19.90
C LEU A 281 -3.57 14.37 -19.74
N VAL A 282 -2.71 15.35 -20.03
CA VAL A 282 -3.08 16.77 -20.08
C VAL A 282 -4.20 16.99 -21.10
N GLY A 283 -4.22 16.22 -22.19
CA GLY A 283 -5.35 16.20 -23.15
C GLY A 283 -6.68 15.73 -22.53
N PHE A 284 -6.62 14.97 -21.44
CA PHE A 284 -7.78 14.47 -20.67
C PHE A 284 -8.07 15.29 -19.40
N GLY A 285 -7.30 16.35 -19.12
CA GLY A 285 -7.52 17.25 -17.99
C GLY A 285 -7.06 16.72 -16.62
N VAL A 286 -6.22 15.69 -16.59
CA VAL A 286 -5.61 15.18 -15.34
C VAL A 286 -4.24 15.83 -15.15
N ASP A 287 -3.97 16.31 -13.93
CA ASP A 287 -2.81 17.15 -13.64
C ASP A 287 -1.88 16.45 -12.64
N LEU A 288 -0.70 16.01 -13.08
CA LEU A 288 0.23 15.19 -12.29
C LEU A 288 1.54 15.92 -11.96
N SER A 289 1.44 17.18 -11.56
CA SER A 289 2.58 18.01 -11.14
C SER A 289 3.51 17.37 -10.08
N PHE A 290 3.02 16.37 -9.33
CA PHE A 290 3.80 15.60 -8.36
C PHE A 290 4.91 14.73 -8.99
N MET A 291 4.73 14.25 -10.22
CA MET A 291 5.72 13.39 -10.88
C MET A 291 7.07 14.08 -11.12
N ARG A 292 7.03 15.40 -11.31
CA ARG A 292 8.24 16.23 -11.45
C ARG A 292 9.09 16.27 -10.19
N VAL A 293 8.45 16.24 -9.00
CA VAL A 293 9.15 16.25 -7.71
C VAL A 293 9.91 14.94 -7.50
N ILE A 294 9.31 13.81 -7.91
CA ILE A 294 9.94 12.48 -7.81
C ILE A 294 11.22 12.41 -8.65
N ARG A 295 11.26 13.08 -9.82
CA ARG A 295 12.47 13.10 -10.66
C ARG A 295 13.65 13.79 -9.95
N ILE A 296 13.40 14.84 -9.16
CA ILE A 296 14.45 15.54 -8.41
C ILE A 296 15.03 14.63 -7.31
N THR A 297 14.17 13.82 -6.67
CA THR A 297 14.63 12.88 -5.63
C THR A 297 15.46 11.72 -6.17
N GLY A 298 15.36 11.38 -7.46
CA GLY A 298 16.12 10.30 -8.07
C GLY A 298 17.60 10.61 -8.39
N ILE A 299 18.04 11.86 -8.17
CA ILE A 299 19.42 12.31 -8.45
C ILE A 299 20.38 11.99 -7.30
N VAL A 300 19.85 11.59 -6.13
CA VAL A 300 20.60 11.22 -4.92
C VAL A 300 20.79 9.70 -4.88
#